data_AF-A0A0M1I2B2-F1
#
_entry.id   AF-A0A0M1I2B2-F1
#
_cell.length_a   1.000
_cell.length_b   1.000
_cell.length_c   1.000
_cell.angle_alpha   90.00
_cell.angle_beta   90.00
_cell.angle_gamma   90.00
#
_symmetry.space_group_name_H-M   'P 1'
#
loop_
_entity.id
_entity.type
_entity.pdbx_description
1 polymer ?
#
loop_
_entity_poly.entity_id
_entity_poly.type
_entity_poly.pdbx_seq_one_letter_code
_entity_poly.pdbx_strand_id
1 'polypeptide(L)'
;MKFLKTVMIFSIGLVVSSCGFSKENNQDFDSERKIVPTKVITREKVLKCNFEQGYIDFCSNNYLKLYNDSLNKKANFDQNKVALIIDKERDTRKGIPRKIKYFVVLDPTTKRVYPLEQSVGYFINDRLEEIATKPSIIKFNQNNNKVCLSGTTFSYQDNNVNVENECYTFNPNDNSFFKKVQKEKIIKYENENFPISFDKKKFMCNGLKCKENILTVDRLKEISENDKNSDLRFLINEKGFDTTYINASTGNKILYVLKYSEGDSEQQSIYLSYFLDGLFKTKALGEVKSFKIDSGQNVYFNGIKVILN
;
A
#
# COMPACT_ATOMS: atom_id res chain seq x y z
N MET A 1 -51.80 13.60 27.05
CA MET A 1 -52.03 12.33 27.78
C MET A 1 -53.52 12.11 27.97
N LYS A 2 -54.10 11.16 27.21
CA LYS A 2 -55.41 10.51 27.43
C LYS A 2 -55.13 9.04 27.09
N PHE A 3 -54.93 8.12 28.05
CA PHE A 3 -55.96 7.32 28.76
C PHE A 3 -57.01 6.77 27.77
N LEU A 4 -57.33 5.48 27.64
CA LEU A 4 -56.96 4.24 28.32
C LEU A 4 -57.69 3.08 27.56
N LYS A 5 -57.24 1.83 27.75
CA LYS A 5 -57.99 0.54 27.69
C LYS A 5 -58.30 -0.17 26.34
N THR A 6 -57.35 -1.02 25.94
CA THR A 6 -57.35 -2.51 26.07
C THR A 6 -58.69 -3.30 26.09
N VAL A 7 -58.88 -4.11 25.01
CA VAL A 7 -59.26 -5.56 24.91
C VAL A 7 -60.62 -6.11 25.42
N MET A 8 -61.34 -6.79 24.52
CA MET A 8 -62.02 -8.11 24.70
C MET A 8 -62.03 -8.83 23.33
N ILE A 9 -61.30 -9.94 23.13
CA ILE A 9 -61.69 -11.35 23.36
C ILE A 9 -62.97 -11.76 22.60
N PHE A 10 -62.80 -12.59 21.56
CA PHE A 10 -63.72 -13.71 21.29
C PHE A 10 -62.93 -14.89 20.74
N SER A 11 -62.88 -15.95 21.54
CA SER A 11 -62.27 -17.24 21.26
C SER A 11 -63.39 -18.25 21.05
N ILE A 12 -63.49 -18.84 19.86
CA ILE A 12 -64.14 -20.13 19.56
C ILE A 12 -63.39 -20.61 18.30
N GLY A 13 -62.51 -21.60 18.32
CA GLY A 13 -62.66 -22.95 18.85
C GLY A 13 -63.05 -23.88 17.70
N LEU A 14 -62.10 -24.63 17.15
CA LEU A 14 -62.32 -26.00 16.65
C LEU A 14 -60.98 -26.65 16.26
N VAL A 15 -60.61 -27.63 17.06
CA VAL A 15 -59.55 -28.61 16.80
C VAL A 15 -60.14 -29.66 15.87
N VAL A 16 -59.46 -29.95 14.76
CA VAL A 16 -59.49 -31.29 14.17
C VAL A 16 -58.12 -31.63 13.62
N SER A 17 -57.52 -32.61 14.29
CA SER A 17 -56.40 -33.40 13.84
C SER A 17 -56.81 -34.29 12.66
N SER A 18 -55.98 -34.33 11.62
CA SER A 18 -55.79 -35.55 10.83
C SER A 18 -54.45 -35.48 10.12
N CYS A 19 -53.54 -36.37 10.53
CA CYS A 19 -52.44 -36.83 9.70
C CYS A 19 -52.98 -37.28 8.34
N GLY A 20 -52.39 -36.77 7.26
CA GLY A 20 -52.61 -37.23 5.91
C GLY A 20 -51.33 -37.03 5.11
N PHE A 21 -50.43 -38.02 5.16
CA PHE A 21 -49.45 -38.20 4.10
C PHE A 21 -50.22 -38.57 2.84
N SER A 22 -50.11 -37.76 1.78
CA SER A 22 -50.54 -38.14 0.44
C SER A 22 -49.47 -37.72 -0.57
N LYS A 23 -48.75 -38.75 -1.02
CA LYS A 23 -48.31 -39.07 -2.38
C LYS A 23 -48.07 -37.91 -3.37
N GLU A 24 -46.86 -37.92 -3.93
CA GLU A 24 -46.44 -37.20 -5.14
C GLU A 24 -47.55 -37.15 -6.21
N ASN A 25 -47.75 -35.95 -6.76
CA ASN A 25 -48.24 -35.78 -8.12
C ASN A 25 -47.46 -34.64 -8.76
N ASN A 26 -46.61 -35.02 -9.72
CA ASN A 26 -46.05 -34.14 -10.73
C ASN A 26 -47.21 -33.55 -11.53
N GLN A 27 -47.49 -32.27 -11.36
CA GLN A 27 -48.19 -31.47 -12.35
C GLN A 27 -47.44 -30.16 -12.51
N ASP A 28 -46.77 -30.06 -13.66
CA ASP A 28 -46.34 -28.81 -14.27
C ASP A 28 -47.47 -27.79 -14.17
N PHE A 29 -47.24 -26.78 -13.33
CA PHE A 29 -47.91 -25.51 -13.48
C PHE A 29 -46.89 -24.55 -14.08
N ASP A 30 -46.93 -24.49 -15.41
CA ASP A 30 -46.59 -23.30 -16.21
C ASP A 30 -47.45 -22.14 -15.69
N SER A 31 -47.00 -21.56 -14.58
CA SER A 31 -47.28 -20.17 -14.28
C SER A 31 -46.13 -19.40 -14.90
N GLU A 32 -46.43 -18.68 -15.99
CA GLU A 32 -45.65 -17.54 -16.44
C GLU A 32 -45.55 -16.54 -15.29
N ARG A 33 -44.67 -16.82 -14.33
CA ARG A 33 -44.03 -15.79 -13.55
C ARG A 33 -43.29 -14.99 -14.60
N LYS A 34 -43.78 -13.78 -14.90
CA LYS A 34 -42.91 -12.70 -15.35
C LYS A 34 -41.70 -12.73 -14.43
N ILE A 35 -40.61 -13.34 -14.90
CA ILE A 35 -39.32 -13.29 -14.25
C ILE A 35 -38.94 -11.83 -14.37
N VAL A 36 -39.27 -11.03 -13.35
CA VAL A 36 -38.52 -9.82 -13.05
C VAL A 36 -37.08 -10.32 -13.01
N PRO A 37 -36.18 -9.88 -13.91
CA PRO A 37 -34.83 -10.40 -13.92
C PRO A 37 -34.25 -10.15 -12.54
N THR A 38 -34.07 -11.21 -11.77
CA THR A 38 -33.50 -11.12 -10.43
C THR A 38 -32.12 -10.51 -10.61
N LYS A 39 -31.91 -9.37 -9.95
CA LYS A 39 -30.70 -8.53 -9.98
C LYS A 39 -29.50 -9.30 -9.41
N VAL A 40 -29.01 -10.31 -10.12
CA VAL A 40 -28.06 -11.30 -9.60
C VAL A 40 -26.73 -11.17 -10.33
N ILE A 41 -25.64 -11.11 -9.58
CA ILE A 41 -24.28 -11.36 -10.07
C ILE A 41 -24.16 -12.84 -10.38
N THR A 42 -23.97 -13.13 -11.64
CA THR A 42 -23.71 -14.44 -12.23
C THR A 42 -22.24 -14.57 -12.61
N ARG A 43 -21.80 -15.78 -13.01
CA ARG A 43 -20.38 -16.07 -13.30
C ARG A 43 -19.81 -15.15 -14.38
N GLU A 44 -20.56 -14.89 -15.44
CA GLU A 44 -20.19 -14.02 -16.57
C GLU A 44 -20.02 -12.54 -16.19
N LYS A 45 -20.49 -12.14 -15.01
CA LYS A 45 -20.31 -10.80 -14.47
C LYS A 45 -19.04 -10.64 -13.66
N VAL A 46 -18.34 -11.73 -13.37
CA VAL A 46 -17.02 -11.72 -12.74
C VAL A 46 -15.96 -11.62 -13.83
N LEU A 47 -15.26 -10.49 -13.87
CA LEU A 47 -14.38 -10.16 -14.99
C LEU A 47 -13.18 -11.11 -15.11
N LYS A 48 -12.75 -11.72 -14.00
CA LYS A 48 -11.71 -12.74 -13.98
C LYS A 48 -11.97 -13.73 -12.84
N CYS A 49 -12.29 -14.98 -13.19
CA CYS A 49 -12.56 -16.03 -12.20
C CYS A 49 -11.30 -16.50 -11.47
N ASN A 50 -10.20 -16.65 -12.22
CA ASN A 50 -8.93 -17.18 -11.74
C ASN A 50 -7.78 -16.37 -12.31
N PHE A 51 -6.73 -16.19 -11.52
CA PHE A 51 -5.45 -15.64 -11.95
C PHE A 51 -4.43 -16.76 -12.10
N GLU A 52 -3.34 -16.53 -12.83
CA GLU A 52 -2.29 -17.52 -12.99
C GLU A 52 -1.73 -17.92 -11.62
N GLN A 53 -1.71 -19.22 -11.32
CA GLN A 53 -1.34 -19.75 -10.00
C GLN A 53 -2.16 -19.18 -8.81
N GLY A 54 -3.33 -18.58 -9.08
CA GLY A 54 -4.22 -18.06 -8.06
C GLY A 54 -4.85 -19.17 -7.22
N TYR A 55 -4.86 -19.01 -5.90
CA TYR A 55 -5.40 -19.99 -4.95
C TYR A 55 -6.90 -19.77 -4.66
N ILE A 56 -7.58 -19.00 -5.50
CA ILE A 56 -8.98 -18.60 -5.33
C ILE A 56 -9.72 -18.64 -6.68
N ASP A 57 -10.89 -19.28 -6.69
CA ASP A 57 -11.86 -19.19 -7.77
C ASP A 57 -12.93 -18.18 -7.37
N PHE A 58 -12.80 -16.94 -7.86
CA PHE A 58 -13.74 -15.85 -7.60
C PHE A 58 -15.15 -16.12 -8.17
N CYS A 59 -15.30 -17.12 -9.04
CA CYS A 59 -16.57 -17.52 -9.63
C CYS A 59 -17.24 -18.69 -8.91
N SER A 60 -16.68 -19.17 -7.79
CA SER A 60 -17.32 -20.23 -7.00
C SER A 60 -18.67 -19.77 -6.44
N ASN A 61 -19.61 -20.71 -6.28
CA ASN A 61 -20.97 -20.43 -5.79
C ASN A 61 -20.98 -19.66 -4.46
N ASN A 62 -20.03 -19.95 -3.57
CA ASN A 62 -19.90 -19.27 -2.28
C ASN A 62 -19.60 -17.78 -2.46
N TYR A 63 -18.71 -17.41 -3.39
CA TYR A 63 -18.41 -16.00 -3.64
C TYR A 63 -19.50 -15.31 -4.46
N LEU A 64 -20.12 -15.99 -5.42
CA LEU A 64 -21.29 -15.44 -6.12
C LEU A 64 -22.40 -15.07 -5.12
N LYS A 65 -22.67 -15.94 -4.14
CA LYS A 65 -23.61 -15.63 -3.05
C LYS A 65 -23.13 -14.41 -2.24
N LEU A 66 -21.88 -14.38 -1.81
CA LEU A 66 -21.29 -13.26 -1.07
C LEU A 66 -21.42 -11.92 -1.81
N TYR A 67 -21.22 -11.92 -3.14
CA TYR A 67 -21.34 -10.72 -3.96
C TYR A 67 -22.78 -10.23 -4.03
N ASN A 68 -23.71 -11.15 -4.27
CA ASN A 68 -25.14 -10.85 -4.31
C ASN A 68 -25.65 -10.28 -2.97
N ASP A 69 -25.25 -10.89 -1.85
CA ASP A 69 -25.58 -10.42 -0.51
C ASP A 69 -24.96 -9.03 -0.22
N SER A 70 -23.88 -8.68 -0.92
CA SER A 70 -23.15 -7.42 -0.73
C SER A 70 -23.58 -6.31 -1.68
N LEU A 71 -24.37 -6.58 -2.73
CA LEU A 71 -24.81 -5.58 -3.71
C LEU A 71 -25.62 -4.42 -3.10
N ASN A 72 -26.32 -4.69 -2.00
CA ASN A 72 -27.17 -3.71 -1.31
C ASN A 72 -26.44 -2.99 -0.17
N LYS A 73 -25.15 -3.30 0.06
CA LYS A 73 -24.35 -2.60 1.07
C LYS A 73 -24.08 -1.16 0.63
N LYS A 74 -23.90 -0.28 1.62
CA LYS A 74 -23.51 1.11 1.37
C LYS A 74 -22.18 1.15 0.60
N ALA A 75 -22.12 1.98 -0.43
CA ALA A 75 -20.89 2.23 -1.17
C ALA A 75 -19.76 2.71 -0.23
N ASN A 76 -18.58 2.14 -0.41
CA ASN A 76 -17.41 2.37 0.43
C ASN A 76 -16.11 2.50 -0.38
N PHE A 77 -16.22 2.50 -1.72
CA PHE A 77 -15.10 2.63 -2.65
C PHE A 77 -15.52 3.36 -3.93
N ASP A 78 -14.62 4.16 -4.50
CA ASP A 78 -14.79 4.83 -5.80
C ASP A 78 -16.21 5.39 -6.03
N GLN A 79 -16.63 6.25 -5.09
CA GLN A 79 -17.90 6.96 -4.91
C GLN A 79 -19.13 6.07 -4.72
N ASN A 80 -19.40 5.18 -5.67
CA ASN A 80 -20.64 4.41 -5.79
C ASN A 80 -20.43 2.89 -5.81
N LYS A 81 -19.20 2.41 -5.55
CA LYS A 81 -18.86 0.99 -5.60
C LYS A 81 -18.73 0.39 -4.20
N VAL A 82 -18.82 -0.93 -4.14
CA VAL A 82 -18.67 -1.71 -2.92
C VAL A 82 -17.38 -2.51 -3.01
N ALA A 83 -16.41 -2.17 -2.18
CA ALA A 83 -15.23 -2.96 -1.94
C ALA A 83 -15.48 -4.03 -0.88
N LEU A 84 -15.00 -5.24 -1.16
CA LEU A 84 -15.02 -6.40 -0.27
C LEU A 84 -13.60 -6.88 -0.02
N ILE A 85 -13.36 -7.30 1.22
CA ILE A 85 -12.17 -8.07 1.60
C ILE A 85 -12.61 -9.52 1.79
N ILE A 86 -11.90 -10.45 1.16
CA ILE A 86 -12.10 -11.88 1.31
C ILE A 86 -10.88 -12.47 2.01
N ASP A 87 -11.08 -12.99 3.22
CA ASP A 87 -10.06 -13.77 3.92
C ASP A 87 -10.02 -15.19 3.35
N LYS A 88 -8.80 -15.71 3.15
CA LYS A 88 -8.57 -17.09 2.73
C LYS A 88 -7.28 -17.62 3.32
N GLU A 89 -7.25 -18.92 3.58
CA GLU A 89 -6.03 -19.62 3.92
C GLU A 89 -5.34 -20.08 2.63
N ARG A 90 -4.12 -19.60 2.41
CA ARG A 90 -3.28 -20.00 1.30
C ARG A 90 -2.58 -21.29 1.69
N ASP A 91 -3.08 -22.41 1.17
CA ASP A 91 -2.40 -23.69 1.23
C ASP A 91 -1.61 -23.92 -0.06
N THR A 92 -0.28 -23.79 0.02
CA THR A 92 0.64 -24.05 -1.09
C THR A 92 1.01 -25.53 -1.24
N ARG A 93 0.43 -26.44 -0.44
CA ARG A 93 0.79 -27.86 -0.29
C ARG A 93 2.25 -28.11 0.15
N LYS A 94 3.05 -27.05 0.28
CA LYS A 94 4.44 -27.01 0.70
C LYS A 94 4.64 -25.75 1.54
N GLY A 95 5.06 -25.92 2.79
CA GLY A 95 5.21 -24.82 3.75
C GLY A 95 3.99 -24.62 4.64
N ILE A 96 4.09 -23.64 5.55
CA ILE A 96 3.06 -23.32 6.54
C ILE A 96 1.91 -22.56 5.84
N PRO A 97 0.64 -22.98 6.02
CA PRO A 97 -0.51 -22.24 5.52
C PRO A 97 -0.49 -20.78 5.99
N ARG A 98 -0.83 -19.85 5.10
CA ARG A 98 -0.79 -18.41 5.39
C ARG A 98 -2.14 -17.76 5.27
N LYS A 99 -2.49 -16.88 6.22
CA LYS A 99 -3.72 -16.10 6.14
C LYS A 99 -3.52 -14.96 5.15
N ILE A 100 -4.23 -15.00 4.04
CA ILE A 100 -4.17 -13.98 2.99
C ILE A 100 -5.53 -13.31 2.79
N LYS A 101 -5.49 -12.08 2.32
CA LYS A 101 -6.67 -11.27 2.00
C LYS A 101 -6.67 -10.93 0.52
N TYR A 102 -7.84 -11.04 -0.10
CA TYR A 102 -8.11 -10.58 -1.47
C TYR A 102 -9.02 -9.35 -1.43
N PHE A 103 -8.80 -8.44 -2.36
CA PHE A 103 -9.63 -7.25 -2.55
C PHE A 103 -10.49 -7.41 -3.80
N VAL A 104 -11.78 -7.10 -3.69
CA VAL A 104 -12.74 -7.21 -4.80
C VAL A 104 -13.61 -5.97 -4.84
N VAL A 105 -13.81 -5.41 -6.03
CA VAL A 105 -14.73 -4.28 -6.25
C VAL A 105 -15.99 -4.79 -6.93
N LEU A 106 -17.14 -4.44 -6.38
CA LEU A 106 -18.46 -4.66 -6.96
C LEU A 106 -18.99 -3.33 -7.50
N ASP A 107 -19.50 -3.35 -8.73
CA ASP A 107 -20.27 -2.25 -9.29
C ASP A 107 -21.77 -2.56 -9.16
N PRO A 108 -22.51 -1.87 -8.26
CA PRO A 108 -23.93 -2.13 -8.07
C PRO A 108 -24.80 -1.75 -9.27
N THR A 109 -24.32 -0.89 -10.18
CA THR A 109 -25.06 -0.47 -11.38
C THR A 109 -24.89 -1.51 -12.49
N THR A 110 -23.65 -1.85 -12.84
CA THR A 110 -23.39 -2.80 -13.94
C THR A 110 -23.44 -4.27 -13.49
N LYS A 111 -23.51 -4.50 -12.18
CA LYS A 111 -23.43 -5.82 -11.54
C LYS A 111 -22.12 -6.55 -11.84
N ARG A 112 -21.05 -5.80 -12.14
CA ARG A 112 -19.74 -6.40 -12.47
C ARG A 112 -18.89 -6.56 -11.22
N VAL A 113 -18.06 -7.59 -11.21
CA VAL A 113 -17.11 -7.90 -10.14
C VAL A 113 -15.70 -7.82 -10.69
N TYR A 114 -14.87 -7.00 -10.04
CA TYR A 114 -13.48 -6.75 -10.42
C TYR A 114 -12.57 -7.22 -9.28
N PRO A 115 -12.08 -8.46 -9.32
CA PRO A 115 -11.07 -8.92 -8.38
C PRO A 115 -9.71 -8.26 -8.65
N LEU A 116 -9.01 -7.88 -7.59
CA LEU A 116 -7.59 -7.54 -7.66
C LEU A 116 -6.76 -8.82 -7.65
N GLU A 117 -5.82 -8.94 -8.58
CA GLU A 117 -4.91 -10.09 -8.69
C GLU A 117 -4.04 -10.27 -7.44
N GLN A 118 -3.50 -9.17 -6.92
CA GLN A 118 -2.60 -9.18 -5.77
C GLN A 118 -3.36 -9.51 -4.48
N SER A 119 -2.90 -10.54 -3.78
CA SER A 119 -3.32 -10.85 -2.42
C SER A 119 -2.31 -10.35 -1.40
N VAL A 120 -2.72 -10.18 -0.14
CA VAL A 120 -1.83 -9.72 0.95
C VAL A 120 -1.98 -10.56 2.21
N GLY A 121 -0.86 -11.11 2.68
CA GLY A 121 -0.73 -11.79 3.97
C GLY A 121 0.05 -10.94 4.98
N TYR A 122 0.22 -11.49 6.17
CA TYR A 122 0.89 -10.82 7.30
C TYR A 122 2.31 -10.33 6.94
N PHE A 123 2.81 -9.40 7.74
CA PHE A 123 4.24 -9.12 7.73
C PHE A 123 5.00 -10.35 8.23
N ILE A 124 6.19 -10.57 7.69
CA ILE A 124 7.06 -11.70 8.06
C ILE A 124 8.39 -11.23 8.66
N ASN A 125 9.02 -12.07 9.47
CA ASN A 125 10.37 -11.83 10.00
C ASN A 125 11.45 -12.31 9.00
N ASP A 126 12.73 -12.18 9.38
CA ASP A 126 13.87 -12.62 8.55
C ASP A 126 13.92 -14.13 8.33
N ARG A 127 13.19 -14.92 9.13
CA ARG A 127 13.00 -16.36 8.97
C ARG A 127 11.78 -16.71 8.10
N LEU A 128 11.15 -15.71 7.49
CA LEU A 128 9.96 -15.82 6.67
C LEU A 128 8.71 -16.33 7.42
N GLU A 129 8.67 -16.15 8.74
CA GLU A 129 7.54 -16.52 9.61
C GLU A 129 6.61 -15.32 9.80
N GLU A 130 5.29 -15.55 9.86
CA GLU A 130 4.30 -14.50 10.09
C GLU A 130 4.48 -13.86 11.48
N ILE A 131 4.52 -12.53 11.52
CA ILE A 131 4.53 -11.76 12.77
C ILE A 131 3.08 -11.53 13.16
N ALA A 132 2.54 -12.34 14.09
CA ALA A 132 1.14 -12.27 14.50
C ALA A 132 0.68 -10.88 14.96
N THR A 133 1.57 -10.09 15.56
CA THR A 133 1.31 -8.71 16.02
C THR A 133 1.31 -7.67 14.89
N LYS A 134 1.68 -8.05 13.67
CA LYS A 134 1.71 -7.19 12.48
C LYS A 134 0.87 -7.81 11.34
N PRO A 135 -0.47 -7.73 11.41
CA PRO A 135 -1.36 -8.24 10.36
C PRO A 135 -1.27 -7.43 9.07
N SER A 136 -1.77 -8.03 7.98
CA SER A 136 -1.94 -7.30 6.72
C SER A 136 -3.00 -6.20 6.82
N ILE A 137 -2.73 -5.09 6.12
CA ILE A 137 -3.59 -3.91 6.07
C ILE A 137 -3.99 -3.67 4.62
N ILE A 138 -5.29 -3.45 4.39
CA ILE A 138 -5.84 -3.01 3.10
C ILE A 138 -6.53 -1.67 3.35
N LYS A 139 -5.98 -0.59 2.79
CA LYS A 139 -6.53 0.77 2.91
C LYS A 139 -7.24 1.15 1.62
N PHE A 140 -8.48 1.58 1.73
CA PHE A 140 -9.31 2.13 0.67
C PHE A 140 -10.36 3.04 1.30
N ASN A 141 -11.02 3.87 0.50
CA ASN A 141 -12.10 4.71 1.00
C ASN A 141 -13.11 5.05 -0.11
N GLN A 142 -14.23 5.61 0.30
CA GLN A 142 -15.34 5.93 -0.60
C GLN A 142 -15.00 7.03 -1.63
N ASN A 143 -14.10 7.95 -1.32
CA ASN A 143 -13.86 9.13 -2.16
C ASN A 143 -12.63 8.96 -3.09
N ASN A 144 -12.07 7.76 -3.17
CA ASN A 144 -10.86 7.46 -3.94
C ASN A 144 -11.01 6.10 -4.63
N ASN A 145 -10.49 5.99 -5.84
CA ASN A 145 -10.40 4.75 -6.61
C ASN A 145 -9.08 3.98 -6.37
N LYS A 146 -8.29 4.36 -5.35
CA LYS A 146 -7.06 3.68 -4.96
C LYS A 146 -7.28 2.71 -3.80
N VAL A 147 -6.66 1.54 -3.90
CA VAL A 147 -6.51 0.57 -2.81
C VAL A 147 -5.03 0.35 -2.54
N CYS A 148 -4.61 0.34 -1.28
CA CYS A 148 -3.22 0.13 -0.88
C CYS A 148 -3.08 -1.06 0.05
N LEU A 149 -2.13 -1.94 -0.26
CA LEU A 149 -1.82 -3.15 0.48
C LEU A 149 -0.56 -2.91 1.33
N SER A 150 -0.56 -3.41 2.56
CA SER A 150 0.63 -3.46 3.41
C SER A 150 0.74 -4.81 4.09
N GLY A 151 1.92 -5.43 4.01
CA GLY A 151 2.18 -6.81 4.41
C GLY A 151 3.03 -7.53 3.37
N THR A 152 2.95 -8.86 3.33
CA THR A 152 3.58 -9.65 2.27
C THR A 152 2.58 -9.84 1.14
N THR A 153 2.89 -9.35 -0.06
CA THR A 153 1.98 -9.42 -1.21
C THR A 153 2.34 -10.58 -2.14
N PHE A 154 1.31 -11.22 -2.70
CA PHE A 154 1.48 -12.37 -3.60
C PHE A 154 0.65 -12.25 -4.87
N SER A 155 1.31 -12.45 -6.00
CA SER A 155 0.74 -12.62 -7.34
C SER A 155 1.73 -13.40 -8.22
N TYR A 156 1.31 -13.77 -9.44
CA TYR A 156 2.20 -14.46 -10.37
C TYR A 156 3.39 -13.56 -10.72
N GLN A 157 4.60 -14.05 -10.45
CA GLN A 157 5.88 -13.36 -10.68
C GLN A 157 6.10 -12.01 -9.95
N ASP A 158 5.11 -11.43 -9.25
CA ASP A 158 5.24 -10.18 -8.48
C ASP A 158 4.93 -10.40 -6.99
N ASN A 159 5.81 -11.14 -6.32
CA ASN A 159 5.75 -11.36 -4.87
C ASN A 159 6.68 -10.37 -4.15
N ASN A 160 6.17 -9.68 -3.13
CA ASN A 160 6.95 -8.70 -2.39
C ASN A 160 6.82 -8.95 -0.88
N VAL A 161 7.95 -8.82 -0.17
CA VAL A 161 8.03 -9.02 1.28
C VAL A 161 7.88 -7.70 2.01
N ASN A 162 7.04 -7.68 3.06
CA ASN A 162 6.89 -6.55 3.97
C ASN A 162 6.76 -5.20 3.26
N VAL A 163 5.90 -5.14 2.23
CA VAL A 163 5.61 -3.89 1.55
C VAL A 163 4.77 -3.00 2.43
N GLU A 164 5.07 -1.71 2.37
CA GLU A 164 4.26 -0.66 2.96
C GLU A 164 3.64 0.15 1.82
N ASN A 165 2.31 0.31 1.87
CA ASN A 165 1.51 1.08 0.92
C ASN A 165 1.78 0.75 -0.56
N GLU A 166 1.75 -0.52 -0.93
CA GLU A 166 1.70 -0.92 -2.35
C GLU A 166 0.31 -0.63 -2.92
N CYS A 167 0.17 0.41 -3.73
CA CYS A 167 -1.12 0.93 -4.17
C CYS A 167 -1.49 0.54 -5.60
N TYR A 168 -2.78 0.39 -5.85
CA TYR A 168 -3.37 0.12 -7.15
C TYR A 168 -4.49 1.11 -7.42
N THR A 169 -4.53 1.69 -8.62
CA THR A 169 -5.61 2.55 -9.07
C THR A 169 -6.61 1.72 -9.85
N PHE A 170 -7.88 1.80 -9.46
CA PHE A 170 -9.00 1.12 -10.11
C PHE A 170 -9.57 1.98 -11.25
N ASN A 171 -9.74 1.37 -12.42
CA ASN A 171 -10.43 1.94 -13.56
C ASN A 171 -11.17 0.82 -14.31
N PRO A 172 -12.51 0.78 -14.29
CA PRO A 172 -13.29 -0.28 -14.93
C PRO A 172 -13.20 -0.27 -16.47
N ASN A 173 -12.71 0.81 -17.07
CA ASN A 173 -12.53 0.94 -18.52
C ASN A 173 -11.14 0.49 -18.99
N ASP A 174 -10.28 0.06 -18.07
CA ASP A 174 -8.93 -0.40 -18.35
C ASP A 174 -8.89 -1.91 -18.48
N ASN A 175 -8.03 -2.45 -19.34
CA ASN A 175 -7.96 -3.90 -19.61
C ASN A 175 -7.59 -4.72 -18.37
N SER A 176 -6.73 -4.17 -17.50
CA SER A 176 -6.32 -4.84 -16.26
C SER A 176 -7.21 -4.50 -15.06
N PHE A 177 -8.13 -3.54 -15.20
CA PHE A 177 -8.99 -2.91 -14.16
C PHE A 177 -8.26 -2.25 -12.99
N PHE A 178 -7.11 -2.80 -12.59
CA PHE A 178 -6.21 -2.27 -11.59
C PHE A 178 -4.85 -2.03 -12.24
N LYS A 179 -4.32 -0.83 -12.05
CA LYS A 179 -2.93 -0.51 -12.39
C LYS A 179 -2.15 -0.31 -11.11
N LYS A 180 -1.09 -1.09 -10.92
CA LYS A 180 -0.12 -0.86 -9.85
C LYS A 180 0.39 0.57 -10.01
N VAL A 181 0.17 1.38 -8.99
CA VAL A 181 0.75 2.72 -8.93
C VAL A 181 2.24 2.47 -8.82
N GLN A 182 2.97 2.75 -9.90
CA GLN A 182 4.42 2.79 -9.80
C GLN A 182 4.72 3.72 -8.65
N LYS A 183 5.48 3.22 -7.67
CA LYS A 183 6.03 4.08 -6.65
C LYS A 183 6.69 5.23 -7.42
N GLU A 184 6.17 6.44 -7.31
CA GLU A 184 7.07 7.59 -7.16
C GLU A 184 8.13 7.07 -6.20
N LYS A 185 9.40 7.11 -6.61
CA LYS A 185 10.50 6.61 -5.81
C LYS A 185 10.46 7.37 -4.47
N ILE A 186 9.66 6.90 -3.53
CA ILE A 186 9.94 7.03 -2.12
C ILE A 186 11.23 6.27 -2.04
N ILE A 187 12.32 7.03 -2.02
CA ILE A 187 13.67 6.57 -1.74
C ILE A 187 13.54 5.75 -0.46
N LYS A 188 13.33 4.43 -0.61
CA LYS A 188 13.39 3.50 0.49
C LYS A 188 14.81 3.65 1.00
N TYR A 189 14.96 4.25 2.17
CA TYR A 189 16.23 4.32 2.88
C TYR A 189 16.69 2.89 3.14
N GLU A 190 17.51 2.37 2.23
CA GLU A 190 18.30 1.17 2.47
C GLU A 190 19.26 1.49 3.60
N ASN A 191 19.00 0.89 4.77
CA ASN A 191 19.77 0.93 6.01
C ASN A 191 19.92 2.34 6.62
N GLU A 192 19.41 2.52 7.85
CA GLU A 192 19.73 3.69 8.65
C GLU A 192 21.25 3.85 8.72
N ASN A 193 21.84 4.87 8.09
CA ASN A 193 23.28 5.06 8.00
C ASN A 193 23.91 5.60 9.31
N PHE A 194 23.17 5.59 10.43
CA PHE A 194 23.53 6.31 11.65
C PHE A 194 24.05 5.40 12.76
N PRO A 195 25.12 5.80 13.48
CA PRO A 195 25.75 7.11 13.41
C PRO A 195 26.68 7.25 12.20
N ILE A 196 26.72 8.46 11.64
CA ILE A 196 27.71 8.86 10.64
C ILE A 196 28.84 9.56 11.39
N SER A 197 30.08 9.17 11.12
CA SER A 197 31.27 9.79 11.72
C SER A 197 32.37 9.94 10.69
N PHE A 198 33.25 10.93 10.87
CA PHE A 198 34.45 11.09 10.07
C PHE A 198 35.66 10.69 10.90
N ASP A 199 36.27 9.56 10.54
CA ASP A 199 37.43 8.98 11.20
C ASP A 199 38.50 8.62 10.16
N LYS A 200 39.78 8.87 10.47
CA LYS A 200 40.94 8.59 9.58
C LYS A 200 40.72 9.05 8.13
N LYS A 201 40.20 10.27 7.95
CA LYS A 201 39.86 10.86 6.63
C LYS A 201 38.78 10.09 5.84
N LYS A 202 37.93 9.29 6.51
CA LYS A 202 36.87 8.48 5.88
C LYS A 202 35.56 8.65 6.63
N PHE A 203 34.45 8.64 5.89
CA PHE A 203 33.12 8.60 6.49
C PHE A 203 32.72 7.17 6.83
N MET A 204 32.32 6.97 8.07
CA MET A 204 31.88 5.71 8.65
C MET A 204 30.41 5.80 9.03
N CYS A 205 29.59 4.93 8.44
CA CYS A 205 28.16 4.78 8.68
C CYS A 205 27.97 3.45 9.43
N ASN A 206 27.46 3.48 10.66
CA ASN A 206 27.38 2.28 11.51
C ASN A 206 28.70 1.53 11.69
N GLY A 207 29.81 2.26 11.78
CA GLY A 207 31.14 1.64 11.92
C GLY A 207 31.66 0.95 10.65
N LEU A 208 30.93 1.00 9.53
CA LEU A 208 31.37 0.56 8.21
C LEU A 208 31.60 1.77 7.30
N LYS A 209 32.40 1.61 6.23
CA LYS A 209 32.60 2.71 5.26
C LYS A 209 31.25 3.12 4.65
N CYS A 210 30.93 4.41 4.69
CA CYS A 210 29.70 4.93 4.09
C CYS A 210 29.63 4.64 2.58
N LYS A 211 28.44 4.28 2.10
CA LYS A 211 28.15 4.22 0.66
C LYS A 211 28.04 5.65 0.12
N GLU A 212 28.93 5.98 -0.80
CA GLU A 212 28.93 7.25 -1.52
C GLU A 212 28.26 7.05 -2.88
N ASN A 213 27.33 7.92 -3.21
CA ASN A 213 26.62 7.89 -4.49
C ASN A 213 27.06 9.09 -5.33
N ILE A 214 27.18 8.89 -6.64
CA ILE A 214 27.51 9.97 -7.57
C ILE A 214 26.28 10.87 -7.73
N LEU A 215 26.47 12.18 -7.61
CA LEU A 215 25.41 13.16 -7.82
C LEU A 215 25.29 13.47 -9.31
N THR A 216 24.30 12.87 -9.96
CA THR A 216 23.99 13.16 -11.37
C THR A 216 22.87 14.18 -11.50
N VAL A 217 22.75 14.81 -12.68
CA VAL A 217 21.65 15.72 -13.02
C VAL A 217 20.29 15.07 -12.77
N ASP A 218 20.12 13.80 -13.18
CA ASP A 218 18.87 13.08 -13.02
C ASP A 218 18.58 12.77 -11.54
N ARG A 219 19.60 12.43 -10.75
CA ARG A 219 19.41 12.26 -9.29
C ARG A 219 19.09 13.56 -8.59
N LEU A 220 19.63 14.69 -9.06
CA LEU A 220 19.27 15.97 -8.49
C LEU A 220 17.81 16.35 -8.78
N LYS A 221 17.32 16.08 -10.00
CA LYS A 221 15.91 16.26 -10.35
C LYS A 221 14.97 15.39 -9.51
N GLU A 222 15.40 14.18 -9.16
CA GLU A 222 14.64 13.31 -8.25
C GLU A 222 14.65 13.82 -6.80
N ILE A 223 15.75 14.44 -6.36
CA ILE A 223 15.89 14.97 -4.99
C ILE A 223 15.11 16.28 -4.82
N SER A 224 15.07 17.12 -5.86
CA SER A 224 14.33 18.38 -5.86
C SER A 224 13.31 18.37 -6.97
N GLU A 225 12.05 18.10 -6.61
CA GLU A 225 10.88 18.22 -7.50
C GLU A 225 10.63 19.66 -7.99
N ASN A 226 11.48 20.63 -7.60
CA ASN A 226 11.37 22.04 -7.92
C ASN A 226 12.58 22.53 -8.74
N ASP A 227 12.30 22.86 -10.00
CA ASP A 227 13.25 23.35 -11.01
C ASP A 227 13.61 24.84 -10.86
N LYS A 228 12.97 25.55 -9.91
CA LYS A 228 13.20 26.98 -9.62
C LYS A 228 14.19 27.26 -8.50
N ASN A 229 14.74 26.23 -7.87
CA ASN A 229 15.65 26.41 -6.73
C ASN A 229 17.11 26.59 -7.19
N SER A 230 17.65 27.78 -6.97
CA SER A 230 19.00 28.20 -7.39
C SER A 230 20.12 27.37 -6.78
N ASP A 231 19.95 26.90 -5.54
CA ASP A 231 21.01 26.24 -4.77
C ASP A 231 21.36 24.85 -5.33
N LEU A 232 20.42 24.24 -6.05
CA LEU A 232 20.59 22.97 -6.76
C LEU A 232 21.35 23.14 -8.08
N ARG A 233 21.10 24.23 -8.81
CA ARG A 233 21.82 24.51 -10.06
C ARG A 233 23.31 24.76 -9.83
N PHE A 234 23.67 25.37 -8.70
CA PHE A 234 25.06 25.61 -8.30
C PHE A 234 25.84 24.29 -8.11
N LEU A 235 25.23 23.29 -7.48
CA LEU A 235 25.86 21.99 -7.20
C LEU A 235 26.22 21.18 -8.46
N ILE A 236 25.47 21.35 -9.56
CA ILE A 236 25.74 20.65 -10.84
C ILE A 236 26.69 21.47 -11.71
N ASN A 237 26.45 22.77 -11.85
CA ASN A 237 27.06 23.55 -12.92
C ASN A 237 28.45 24.08 -12.57
N GLU A 238 28.75 24.36 -11.29
CA GLU A 238 30.02 24.99 -10.90
C GLU A 238 31.04 24.03 -10.29
N LYS A 239 30.61 22.88 -9.75
CA LYS A 239 31.49 21.98 -8.97
C LYS A 239 31.89 20.68 -9.69
N GLY A 240 31.37 20.43 -10.89
CA GLY A 240 31.80 19.32 -11.75
C GLY A 240 31.25 17.93 -11.38
N PHE A 241 31.42 16.97 -12.30
CA PHE A 241 30.85 15.62 -12.29
C PHE A 241 31.33 14.69 -11.16
N ASP A 242 32.31 15.12 -10.34
CA ASP A 242 32.92 14.31 -9.27
C ASP A 242 32.24 14.46 -7.90
N THR A 243 31.16 15.23 -7.82
CA THR A 243 30.42 15.41 -6.56
C THR A 243 29.75 14.11 -6.13
N THR A 244 30.12 13.59 -4.96
CA THR A 244 29.44 12.45 -4.34
C THR A 244 28.63 12.88 -3.13
N TYR A 245 27.64 12.07 -2.76
CA TYR A 245 26.84 12.31 -1.57
C TYR A 245 26.63 11.04 -0.75
N ILE A 246 26.53 11.25 0.56
CA ILE A 246 26.09 10.25 1.53
C ILE A 246 24.64 10.57 1.88
N ASN A 247 23.76 9.58 1.75
CA ASN A 247 22.37 9.72 2.17
C ASN A 247 22.27 9.57 3.69
N ALA A 248 22.11 10.68 4.38
CA ALA A 248 22.00 10.77 5.83
C ALA A 248 20.57 11.09 6.26
N SER A 249 19.58 10.64 5.51
CA SER A 249 18.17 10.92 5.76
C SER A 249 17.53 9.80 6.61
N THR A 250 16.52 10.15 7.41
CA THR A 250 15.76 9.20 8.25
C THR A 250 14.28 9.60 8.30
N GLY A 251 13.39 8.61 8.13
CA GLY A 251 11.95 8.86 8.10
C GLY A 251 11.57 9.95 7.09
N ASN A 252 10.98 11.04 7.58
CA ASN A 252 10.58 12.20 6.78
C ASN A 252 11.63 13.33 6.73
N LYS A 253 12.77 13.17 7.40
CA LYS A 253 13.83 14.19 7.43
C LYS A 253 14.91 13.87 6.39
N ILE A 254 14.89 14.65 5.33
CA ILE A 254 15.85 14.58 4.23
C ILE A 254 17.11 15.34 4.62
N LEU A 255 18.25 14.65 4.58
CA LEU A 255 19.58 15.20 4.82
C LEU A 255 20.61 14.45 3.96
N TYR A 256 21.36 15.21 3.17
CA TYR A 256 22.46 14.71 2.35
C TYR A 256 23.76 15.40 2.75
N VAL A 257 24.84 14.61 2.82
CA VAL A 257 26.20 15.12 3.03
C VAL A 257 26.89 15.06 1.67
N LEU A 258 27.06 16.21 1.02
CA LEU A 258 27.73 16.30 -0.27
C LEU A 258 29.22 16.57 -0.04
N LYS A 259 30.04 15.82 -0.77
CA LYS A 259 31.49 15.88 -0.71
C LYS A 259 32.00 16.38 -2.04
N TYR A 260 32.97 17.28 -1.98
CA TYR A 260 33.66 17.76 -3.18
C TYR A 260 35.07 18.22 -2.81
N SER A 261 35.94 18.25 -3.82
CA SER A 261 37.28 18.81 -3.73
C SER A 261 37.31 20.16 -4.45
N GLU A 262 37.97 21.15 -3.87
CA GLU A 262 38.23 22.43 -4.54
C GLU A 262 39.63 22.42 -5.16
N GLY A 263 39.70 22.41 -6.50
CA GLY A 263 40.96 22.35 -7.24
C GLY A 263 41.76 21.07 -6.95
N ASP A 264 43.09 21.22 -6.84
CA ASP A 264 44.02 20.12 -6.54
C ASP A 264 44.16 19.84 -5.02
N SER A 265 43.26 20.40 -4.19
CA SER A 265 43.32 20.20 -2.73
C SER A 265 43.04 18.74 -2.36
N GLU A 266 43.90 18.16 -1.52
CA GLU A 266 43.65 16.85 -0.90
C GLU A 266 42.53 16.90 0.17
N GLN A 267 42.09 18.09 0.57
CA GLN A 267 41.09 18.26 1.62
C GLN A 267 39.67 18.32 1.04
N GLN A 268 38.78 17.50 1.60
CA GLN A 268 37.39 17.45 1.21
C GLN A 268 36.60 18.55 1.92
N SER A 269 35.81 19.30 1.16
CA SER A 269 34.83 20.24 1.71
C SER A 269 33.44 19.62 1.74
N ILE A 270 32.65 20.00 2.73
CA ILE A 270 31.29 19.47 2.94
C ILE A 270 30.24 20.54 2.66
N TYR A 271 29.19 20.14 1.93
CA TYR A 271 27.88 20.79 1.97
C TYR A 271 26.87 19.88 2.66
N LEU A 272 26.02 20.48 3.49
CA LEU A 272 24.79 19.82 3.93
C LEU A 272 23.65 20.28 3.06
N SER A 273 22.88 19.33 2.53
CA SER A 273 21.64 19.64 1.83
C SER A 273 20.45 19.01 2.52
N TYR A 274 19.40 19.78 2.75
CA TYR A 274 18.24 19.38 3.54
C TYR A 274 16.97 20.07 3.03
N PHE A 275 15.81 19.64 3.51
CA PHE A 275 14.55 20.35 3.26
C PHE A 275 14.13 21.16 4.47
N LEU A 276 13.72 22.40 4.23
CA LEU A 276 13.11 23.30 5.19
C LEU A 276 11.85 23.89 4.56
N ASP A 277 10.70 23.73 5.22
CA ASP A 277 9.40 24.24 4.75
C ASP A 277 9.08 23.84 3.31
N GLY A 278 9.44 22.60 2.93
CA GLY A 278 9.25 22.07 1.57
C GLY A 278 10.22 22.61 0.51
N LEU A 279 11.18 23.45 0.90
CA LEU A 279 12.23 23.95 0.04
C LEU A 279 13.55 23.24 0.30
N PHE A 280 14.22 22.81 -0.77
CA PHE A 280 15.59 22.31 -0.67
C PHE A 280 16.54 23.45 -0.31
N LYS A 281 17.41 23.24 0.67
CA LYS A 281 18.40 24.19 1.16
C LYS A 281 19.77 23.54 1.17
N THR A 282 20.80 24.33 0.95
CA THR A 282 22.19 23.90 1.07
C THR A 282 22.93 24.80 2.05
N LYS A 283 23.86 24.22 2.81
CA LYS A 283 24.71 24.93 3.76
C LYS A 283 26.15 24.48 3.58
N ALA A 284 27.00 25.40 3.14
CA ALA A 284 28.44 25.20 3.07
C ALA A 284 29.00 25.07 4.50
N LEU A 285 29.76 24.00 4.75
CA LEU A 285 30.49 23.83 6.01
C LEU A 285 32.00 24.04 5.84
N GLY A 286 32.54 23.82 4.63
CA GLY A 286 33.97 23.93 4.34
C GLY A 286 34.76 22.67 4.67
N GLU A 287 36.07 22.82 4.91
CA GLU A 287 37.00 21.71 5.10
C GLU A 287 36.71 20.87 6.36
N VAL A 288 36.60 19.55 6.17
CA VAL A 288 36.28 18.62 7.27
C VAL A 288 37.52 18.21 8.07
N LYS A 289 37.51 18.51 9.38
CA LYS A 289 38.46 17.97 10.37
C LYS A 289 37.80 16.90 11.25
N SER A 290 36.57 17.16 11.67
CA SER A 290 35.70 16.18 12.32
C SER A 290 34.25 16.37 11.89
N PHE A 291 33.50 15.28 11.80
CA PHE A 291 32.10 15.32 11.44
C PHE A 291 31.36 14.18 12.12
N LYS A 292 30.15 14.45 12.60
CA LYS A 292 29.28 13.45 13.20
C LYS A 292 27.82 13.78 12.90
N ILE A 293 27.05 12.76 12.56
CA ILE A 293 25.59 12.80 12.62
C ILE A 293 25.16 11.70 13.59
N ASP A 294 24.52 12.09 14.69
CA ASP A 294 24.02 11.12 15.67
C ASP A 294 22.70 10.47 15.19
N SER A 295 22.22 9.49 15.96
CA SER A 295 20.96 8.77 15.68
C SER A 295 19.71 9.68 15.75
N GLY A 296 19.81 10.86 16.37
CA GLY A 296 18.79 11.89 16.33
C GLY A 296 18.92 12.85 15.14
N GLN A 297 19.83 12.58 14.19
CA GLN A 297 20.20 13.46 13.08
C GLN A 297 20.75 14.82 13.48
N ASN A 298 21.26 14.98 14.71
CA ASN A 298 21.99 16.20 15.04
C ASN A 298 23.35 16.17 14.34
N VAL A 299 23.64 17.24 13.60
CA VAL A 299 24.90 17.37 12.88
C VAL A 299 25.92 18.13 13.71
N TYR A 300 27.12 17.60 13.81
CA TYR A 300 28.27 18.23 14.45
C TYR A 300 29.39 18.31 13.42
N PHE A 301 29.91 19.52 13.20
CA PHE A 301 30.99 19.78 12.28
C PHE A 301 32.12 20.48 13.01
N ASN A 302 33.33 19.92 12.93
CA ASN A 302 34.52 20.38 13.62
C ASN A 302 34.28 20.62 15.13
N GLY A 303 33.48 19.75 15.75
CA GLY A 303 33.12 19.80 17.18
C GLY A 303 31.94 20.72 17.53
N ILE A 304 31.41 21.49 16.59
CA ILE A 304 30.32 22.45 16.83
C ILE A 304 29.00 21.87 16.28
N LYS A 305 27.93 21.94 17.07
CA LYS A 305 26.60 21.55 16.62
C LYS A 305 26.13 22.52 15.53
N VAL A 306 25.81 21.97 14.36
CA VAL A 306 25.26 22.73 13.24
C VAL A 306 23.76 22.82 13.40
N ILE A 307 23.25 24.05 13.38
CA ILE A 307 21.82 24.31 13.33
C ILE A 307 21.40 24.36 11.86
N LEU A 308 20.44 23.50 11.50
CA LEU A 308 19.78 23.45 10.20
C LEU A 308 18.47 24.22 10.33
N ASN A 309 18.47 25.45 9.83
CA ASN A 309 17.32 26.36 9.81
C ASN A 309 17.00 26.76 8.39
#